data_AF-A0A250I9X2-F1
#
_entry.id   AF-A0A250I9X2-F1
#
_cell.length_a   1.000
_cell.length_b   1.000
_cell.length_c   1.000
_cell.angle_alpha   90.00
_cell.angle_beta   90.00
_cell.angle_gamma   90.00
#
_symmetry.space_group_name_H-M   'P 1'
#
loop_
_entity.id
_entity.type
_entity.pdbx_description
1 polymer ?
#
loop_
_entity_poly.entity_id
_entity_poly.type
_entity_poly.pdbx_seq_one_letter_code
_entity_poly.pdbx_strand_id
1 'polypeptide(L)'
;MRSSSHLVAALLLAFPTTVLAQTDAQTASLARTLKQGVAPAHRVQAARVLGDSEDPEALGPLCAGLADEAPEVRAAAAKALEVLGEPGALECLEARTDEQEPSVQRALASAVSATKALRARPARVYVMLGEVKDSTGTLSPELVKLTEARLRRKLFQRGAELAPAKQSEAEAKALLAKRKLPGYRLLPEIRPGSAGGLKLSVVCMRYPGKQLLGTVEVQGADAEPGDLLAALVPQAIEETAASYKWK
;
A
#
# COMPACT_ATOMS: atom_id res chain seq x y z
N MET A 1 -48.85 -22.63 -17.24
CA MET A 1 -47.45 -22.21 -17.41
C MET A 1 -46.95 -21.71 -16.06
N ARG A 2 -46.15 -22.53 -15.35
CA ARG A 2 -45.55 -22.19 -14.05
C ARG A 2 -44.13 -21.68 -14.33
N SER A 3 -43.82 -20.44 -13.96
CA SER A 3 -42.47 -19.89 -14.04
C SER A 3 -41.76 -20.13 -12.71
N SER A 4 -40.73 -20.97 -12.73
CA SER A 4 -39.89 -21.30 -11.59
C SER A 4 -38.78 -20.24 -11.46
N SER A 5 -38.86 -19.40 -10.42
CA SER A 5 -37.79 -18.48 -10.04
C SER A 5 -36.76 -19.23 -9.19
N HIS A 6 -35.56 -19.49 -9.73
CA HIS A 6 -34.45 -20.01 -8.94
C HIS A 6 -33.70 -18.84 -8.29
N LEU A 7 -33.91 -18.68 -6.98
CA LEU A 7 -33.02 -17.91 -6.09
C LEU A 7 -31.68 -18.65 -6.03
N VAL A 8 -30.63 -18.05 -6.58
CA VAL A 8 -29.25 -18.51 -6.35
C VAL A 8 -28.79 -17.92 -5.02
N ALA A 9 -28.77 -18.75 -3.98
CA ALA A 9 -28.14 -18.40 -2.71
C ALA A 9 -26.61 -18.43 -2.88
N ALA A 10 -25.97 -17.27 -2.82
CA ALA A 10 -24.52 -17.17 -2.74
C ALA A 10 -24.07 -17.60 -1.33
N LEU A 11 -23.42 -18.75 -1.25
CA LEU A 11 -22.82 -19.27 -0.02
C LEU A 11 -21.56 -18.43 0.28
N LEU A 12 -21.66 -17.49 1.22
CA LEU A 12 -20.51 -16.78 1.77
C LEU A 12 -19.69 -17.76 2.62
N LEU A 13 -18.60 -18.29 2.05
CA LEU A 13 -17.58 -18.98 2.81
C LEU A 13 -16.87 -17.95 3.70
N ALA A 14 -17.22 -17.94 4.98
CA ALA A 14 -16.50 -17.19 6.00
C ALA A 14 -15.12 -17.81 6.18
N PHE A 15 -14.10 -17.19 5.59
CA PHE A 15 -12.71 -17.44 5.99
C PHE A 15 -12.52 -16.84 7.38
N PRO A 16 -11.92 -17.56 8.36
CA PRO A 16 -11.60 -16.98 9.65
C PRO A 16 -10.62 -15.82 9.45
N THR A 17 -11.06 -14.59 9.75
CA THR A 17 -10.36 -13.31 9.55
C THR A 17 -9.23 -13.06 10.56
N THR A 18 -8.85 -14.05 11.37
CA THR A 18 -7.99 -13.84 12.54
C THR A 18 -6.49 -13.66 12.25
N VAL A 19 -6.05 -13.74 10.99
CA VAL A 19 -4.63 -13.57 10.63
C VAL A 19 -4.26 -12.12 10.28
N LEU A 20 -5.23 -11.25 9.97
CA LEU A 20 -4.97 -9.88 9.53
C LEU A 20 -5.09 -8.81 10.64
N ALA A 21 -5.38 -9.21 11.88
CA ALA A 21 -5.80 -8.34 12.97
C ALA A 21 -4.67 -7.92 13.96
N GLN A 22 -3.40 -7.96 13.55
CA GLN A 22 -2.25 -7.60 14.41
C GLN A 22 -1.25 -6.65 13.75
N THR A 23 -1.57 -6.11 12.57
CA THR A 23 -0.53 -5.62 11.65
C THR A 23 0.17 -4.35 12.15
N ASP A 24 -0.58 -3.33 12.60
CA ASP A 24 0.00 -2.04 13.03
C ASP A 24 0.85 -2.18 14.31
N ALA A 25 0.34 -2.89 15.32
CA ALA A 25 1.05 -3.11 16.58
C ALA A 25 2.29 -4.00 16.38
N GLN A 26 2.22 -4.95 15.45
CA GLN A 26 3.33 -5.82 15.10
C GLN A 26 4.42 -5.05 14.37
N THR A 27 4.08 -4.23 13.36
CA THR A 27 5.05 -3.39 12.64
C THR A 27 5.77 -2.44 13.59
N ALA A 28 5.04 -1.75 14.48
CA ALA A 28 5.66 -0.85 15.48
C ALA A 28 6.57 -1.59 16.47
N SER A 29 6.19 -2.79 16.91
CA SER A 29 7.00 -3.62 17.80
C SER A 29 8.28 -4.13 17.14
N LEU A 30 8.18 -4.58 15.88
CA LEU A 30 9.32 -5.02 15.09
C LEU A 30 10.25 -3.85 14.76
N ALA A 31 9.71 -2.67 14.43
CA ALA A 31 10.48 -1.45 14.23
C ALA A 31 11.31 -1.11 15.47
N ARG A 32 10.71 -1.23 16.66
CA ARG A 32 11.42 -1.05 17.94
C ARG A 32 12.52 -2.09 18.09
N THR A 33 12.23 -3.36 17.81
CA THR A 33 13.22 -4.46 17.89
C THR A 33 14.39 -4.24 16.93
N LEU A 34 14.13 -3.80 15.69
CA LEU A 34 15.15 -3.43 14.73
C LEU A 34 16.02 -2.27 15.22
N LYS A 35 15.44 -1.29 15.93
CA LYS A 35 16.18 -0.13 16.43
C LYS A 35 17.03 -0.41 17.66
N GLN A 36 16.51 -1.19 18.62
CA GLN A 36 17.10 -1.28 19.98
C GLN A 36 17.31 -2.71 20.47
N GLY A 37 17.14 -3.72 19.60
CA GLY A 37 17.39 -5.11 19.94
C GLY A 37 18.84 -5.31 20.36
N VAL A 38 19.05 -5.89 21.54
CA VAL A 38 20.38 -6.07 22.15
C VAL A 38 21.29 -6.93 21.26
N ALA A 39 20.77 -8.06 20.77
CA ALA A 39 21.52 -8.96 19.89
C ALA A 39 21.30 -8.58 18.41
N PRO A 40 22.36 -8.50 17.58
CA PRO A 40 22.22 -8.28 16.14
C PRO A 40 21.27 -9.27 15.48
N ALA A 41 21.25 -10.53 15.92
CA ALA A 41 20.33 -11.56 15.43
C ALA A 41 18.84 -11.18 15.59
N HIS A 42 18.46 -10.53 16.69
CA HIS A 42 17.08 -10.06 16.89
C HIS A 42 16.73 -8.92 15.93
N ARG A 43 17.68 -8.00 15.69
CA ARG A 43 17.52 -6.90 14.73
C ARG A 43 17.42 -7.42 13.29
N VAL A 44 18.26 -8.39 12.92
CA VAL A 44 18.17 -9.10 11.63
C VAL A 44 16.81 -9.75 11.46
N GLN A 45 16.30 -10.46 12.47
CA GLN A 45 15.00 -11.11 12.39
C GLN A 45 13.88 -10.07 12.26
N ALA A 46 13.95 -8.97 13.01
CA ALA A 46 12.99 -7.88 12.90
C ALA A 46 12.98 -7.25 11.50
N ALA A 47 14.15 -6.99 10.91
CA ALA A 47 14.26 -6.49 9.54
C ALA A 47 13.59 -7.45 8.53
N ARG A 48 13.82 -8.76 8.65
CA ARG A 48 13.21 -9.74 7.74
C ARG A 48 11.68 -9.72 7.82
N VAL A 49 11.12 -9.79 9.04
CA VAL A 49 9.67 -9.81 9.22
C VAL A 49 9.04 -8.49 8.77
N LEU A 50 9.72 -7.35 8.96
CA LEU A 50 9.28 -6.06 8.42
C LEU A 50 9.28 -6.03 6.89
N GLY A 51 10.25 -6.68 6.23
CA GLY A 51 10.25 -6.80 4.76
C GLY A 51 9.07 -7.62 4.25
N ASP A 52 8.72 -8.69 4.97
CA ASP A 52 7.66 -9.64 4.61
C ASP A 52 6.24 -9.13 4.97
N SER A 53 6.10 -8.05 5.74
CA SER A 53 4.79 -7.62 6.27
C SER A 53 3.85 -7.01 5.23
N GLU A 54 4.37 -6.67 4.05
CA GLU A 54 3.69 -5.88 3.02
C GLU A 54 3.16 -4.51 3.51
N ASP A 55 3.55 -4.06 4.69
CA ASP A 55 3.07 -2.85 5.34
C ASP A 55 3.95 -1.65 4.98
N PRO A 56 3.41 -0.57 4.36
CA PRO A 56 4.21 0.60 4.01
C PRO A 56 4.90 1.27 5.22
N GLU A 57 4.41 1.07 6.46
CA GLU A 57 5.09 1.58 7.66
C GLU A 57 6.45 0.95 7.91
N ALA A 58 6.73 -0.23 7.35
CA ALA A 58 8.03 -0.90 7.46
C ALA A 58 9.16 -0.12 6.75
N LEU A 59 8.83 0.73 5.77
CA LEU A 59 9.81 1.46 4.97
C LEU A 59 10.75 2.32 5.84
N GLY A 60 10.19 3.13 6.73
CA GLY A 60 10.97 4.04 7.59
C GLY A 60 11.95 3.30 8.52
N PRO A 61 11.47 2.33 9.33
CA PRO A 61 12.32 1.49 10.17
C PRO A 61 13.40 0.75 9.39
N LEU A 62 13.08 0.18 8.21
CA LEU A 62 14.06 -0.52 7.40
C LEU A 62 15.11 0.43 6.81
N CYS A 63 14.73 1.62 6.35
CA CYS A 63 15.68 2.66 5.94
C CYS A 63 16.60 3.06 7.10
N ALA A 64 16.08 3.15 8.34
CA ALA A 64 16.92 3.41 9.51
C ALA A 64 17.89 2.24 9.81
N GLY A 65 17.44 1.00 9.58
CA GLY A 65 18.28 -0.21 9.73
C GLY A 65 19.49 -0.27 8.78
N LEU A 66 19.48 0.48 7.68
CA LEU A 66 20.65 0.63 6.80
C LEU A 66 21.84 1.33 7.48
N ALA A 67 21.61 2.01 8.61
CA ALA A 67 22.64 2.68 9.40
C ALA A 67 23.07 1.90 10.65
N ASP A 68 22.64 0.64 10.80
CA ASP A 68 23.00 -0.20 11.94
C ASP A 68 24.52 -0.44 12.03
N GLU A 69 25.03 -0.53 13.25
CA GLU A 69 26.44 -0.82 13.54
C GLU A 69 26.87 -2.18 12.97
N ALA A 70 25.98 -3.17 13.00
CA ALA A 70 26.27 -4.55 12.63
C ALA A 70 26.04 -4.75 11.12
N PRO A 71 27.07 -5.17 10.34
CA PRO A 71 26.94 -5.38 8.90
C PRO A 71 25.81 -6.34 8.51
N GLU A 72 25.59 -7.40 9.29
CA GLU A 72 24.52 -8.37 9.06
C GLU A 72 23.12 -7.73 9.17
N VAL A 73 22.95 -6.72 10.03
CA VAL A 73 21.68 -5.99 10.15
C VAL A 73 21.50 -5.06 8.95
N ARG A 74 22.55 -4.34 8.53
CA ARG A 74 22.49 -3.49 7.33
C ARG A 74 22.16 -4.30 6.07
N ALA A 75 22.81 -5.45 5.89
CA ALA A 75 22.51 -6.35 4.77
C ALA A 75 21.08 -6.89 4.84
N ALA A 76 20.59 -7.25 6.04
CA ALA A 76 19.22 -7.69 6.24
C ALA A 76 18.21 -6.57 5.93
N ALA A 77 18.48 -5.33 6.35
CA ALA A 77 17.63 -4.17 6.07
C ALA A 77 17.57 -3.87 4.55
N ALA A 78 18.70 -3.90 3.84
CA ALA A 78 18.74 -3.72 2.39
C ALA A 78 17.93 -4.81 1.67
N LYS A 79 18.09 -6.08 2.07
CA LYS A 79 17.31 -7.19 1.49
C LYS A 79 15.82 -7.08 1.83
N ALA A 80 15.49 -6.66 3.04
CA ALA A 80 14.10 -6.44 3.44
C ALA A 80 13.44 -5.30 2.67
N LEU A 81 14.17 -4.22 2.34
CA LEU A 81 13.65 -3.14 1.47
C LEU A 81 13.38 -3.63 0.04
N GLU A 82 14.22 -4.52 -0.48
CA GLU A 82 13.97 -5.18 -1.76
C GLU A 82 12.67 -6.00 -1.73
N VAL A 83 12.49 -6.83 -0.68
CA VAL A 83 11.29 -7.67 -0.50
C VAL A 83 10.04 -6.83 -0.27
N LEU A 84 10.15 -5.78 0.55
CA LEU A 84 9.04 -4.85 0.81
C LEU A 84 8.52 -4.24 -0.49
N GLY A 85 9.40 -4.04 -1.48
CA GLY A 85 9.00 -3.62 -2.81
C GLY A 85 8.39 -2.22 -2.84
N GLU A 86 8.86 -1.34 -1.96
CA GLU A 86 8.44 0.07 -1.92
C GLU A 86 9.30 0.93 -2.87
N PRO A 87 8.71 1.63 -3.85
CA PRO A 87 9.43 2.57 -4.70
C PRO A 87 10.18 3.66 -3.91
N GLY A 88 9.66 4.03 -2.74
CA GLY A 88 10.25 5.01 -1.84
C GLY A 88 11.57 4.58 -1.21
N ALA A 89 11.93 3.29 -1.26
CA ALA A 89 13.19 2.79 -0.71
C ALA A 89 14.43 3.28 -1.47
N LEU A 90 14.28 3.72 -2.73
CA LEU A 90 15.42 4.04 -3.59
C LEU A 90 16.33 5.09 -2.98
N GLU A 91 15.76 6.14 -2.39
CA GLU A 91 16.53 7.25 -1.82
C GLU A 91 17.40 6.79 -0.65
N CYS A 92 16.84 6.03 0.29
CA CYS A 92 17.60 5.57 1.45
C CYS A 92 18.63 4.48 1.09
N LEU A 93 18.37 3.67 0.06
CA LEU A 93 19.33 2.72 -0.48
C LEU A 93 20.51 3.42 -1.17
N GLU A 94 20.24 4.40 -2.04
CA GLU A 94 21.27 5.14 -2.78
C GLU A 94 22.10 6.08 -1.88
N ALA A 95 21.55 6.51 -0.74
CA ALA A 95 22.28 7.31 0.25
C ALA A 95 23.45 6.57 0.94
N ARG A 96 23.54 5.23 0.81
CA ARG A 96 24.59 4.39 1.43
C ARG A 96 25.82 4.24 0.52
N THR A 97 26.42 5.35 0.12
CA THR A 97 27.56 5.38 -0.82
C THR A 97 28.88 4.90 -0.21
N ASP A 98 29.04 5.04 1.10
CA ASP A 98 30.30 4.77 1.82
C ASP A 98 30.33 3.38 2.48
N GLU A 99 29.44 2.48 2.06
CA GLU A 99 29.40 1.11 2.59
C GLU A 99 30.64 0.32 2.16
N GLN A 100 31.40 -0.19 3.13
CA GLN A 100 32.66 -0.92 2.88
C GLN A 100 32.52 -2.43 3.01
N GLU A 101 31.45 -2.92 3.65
CA GLU A 101 31.27 -4.36 3.85
C GLU A 101 30.78 -5.04 2.56
N PRO A 102 31.54 -5.97 1.95
CA PRO A 102 31.19 -6.56 0.65
C PRO A 102 29.85 -7.29 0.64
N SER A 103 29.43 -7.80 1.80
CA SER A 103 28.12 -8.43 1.98
C SER A 103 26.97 -7.42 1.87
N VAL A 104 27.15 -6.24 2.46
CA VAL A 104 26.16 -5.15 2.45
C VAL A 104 26.13 -4.47 1.10
N GLN A 105 27.29 -4.22 0.46
CA GLN A 105 27.37 -3.64 -0.89
C GLN A 105 26.56 -4.45 -1.91
N ARG A 106 26.66 -5.79 -1.86
CA ARG A 106 25.88 -6.69 -2.73
C ARG A 106 24.38 -6.57 -2.48
N ALA A 107 23.97 -6.51 -1.20
CA ALA A 107 22.57 -6.36 -0.84
C ALA A 107 21.99 -5.01 -1.30
N LEU A 108 22.74 -3.92 -1.09
CA LEU A 108 22.37 -2.58 -1.57
C LEU A 108 22.26 -2.53 -3.10
N ALA A 109 23.24 -3.07 -3.82
CA ALA A 109 23.22 -3.08 -5.28
C ALA A 109 22.03 -3.88 -5.84
N SER A 110 21.72 -5.03 -5.23
CA SER A 110 20.54 -5.83 -5.57
C SER A 110 19.25 -5.03 -5.35
N ALA A 111 19.09 -4.47 -4.15
CA ALA A 111 17.90 -3.69 -3.78
C ALA A 111 17.73 -2.47 -4.68
N VAL A 112 18.78 -1.68 -4.94
CA VAL A 112 18.74 -0.51 -5.84
C VAL A 112 18.32 -0.93 -7.25
N SER A 113 18.89 -2.01 -7.79
CA SER A 113 18.56 -2.52 -9.12
C SER A 113 17.08 -2.95 -9.19
N ALA A 114 16.61 -3.71 -8.20
CA ALA A 114 15.24 -4.16 -8.10
C ALA A 114 14.26 -2.98 -7.96
N THR A 115 14.55 -1.99 -7.12
CA THR A 115 13.72 -0.80 -6.95
C THR A 115 13.70 0.07 -8.21
N LYS A 116 14.82 0.21 -8.93
CA LYS A 116 14.87 0.88 -10.23
C LYS A 116 14.01 0.17 -11.28
N ALA A 117 14.14 -1.15 -11.37
CA ALA A 117 13.32 -1.97 -12.27
C ALA A 117 11.83 -1.83 -11.93
N LEU A 118 11.49 -1.83 -10.63
CA LEU A 118 10.13 -1.63 -10.14
C LEU A 118 9.56 -0.27 -10.57
N ARG A 119 10.33 0.82 -10.42
CA ARG A 119 9.92 2.18 -10.83
C ARG A 119 9.83 2.35 -12.35
N ALA A 120 10.63 1.60 -13.12
CA ALA A 120 10.64 1.67 -14.57
C ALA A 120 9.51 0.86 -15.24
N ARG A 121 8.70 0.11 -14.47
CA ARG A 121 7.59 -0.66 -15.01
C ARG A 121 6.60 0.26 -15.74
N PRO A 122 6.14 -0.12 -16.95
CA PRO A 122 5.15 0.67 -17.66
C PRO A 122 3.84 0.73 -16.87
N ALA A 123 3.34 1.94 -16.65
CA ALA A 123 2.03 2.15 -16.07
C ALA A 123 0.95 1.54 -16.95
N ARG A 124 -0.05 0.91 -16.32
CA ARG A 124 -1.25 0.35 -16.98
C ARG A 124 -2.43 1.28 -16.87
N VAL A 125 -2.48 2.04 -15.78
CA VAL A 125 -3.52 3.03 -15.49
C VAL A 125 -2.87 4.28 -14.91
N TYR A 126 -3.50 5.43 -15.11
CA TYR A 126 -3.10 6.68 -14.49
C TYR A 126 -4.15 7.11 -13.49
N VAL A 127 -3.76 7.31 -12.23
CA VAL A 127 -4.71 7.52 -11.14
C VAL A 127 -4.41 8.82 -10.42
N MET A 128 -5.37 9.74 -10.42
CA MET A 128 -5.39 10.83 -9.45
C MET A 128 -6.09 10.33 -8.20
N LEU A 129 -5.34 10.18 -7.11
CA LEU A 129 -5.87 9.84 -5.79
C LEU A 129 -6.15 11.14 -5.03
N GLY A 130 -7.41 11.38 -4.71
CA GLY A 130 -7.82 12.45 -3.80
C GLY A 130 -7.43 12.12 -2.36
N GLU A 131 -7.45 13.15 -1.51
CA GLU A 131 -7.22 12.99 -0.07
C GLU A 131 -8.22 12.00 0.54
N VAL A 132 -7.76 11.20 1.50
CA VAL A 132 -8.64 10.30 2.25
C VAL A 132 -9.48 11.13 3.20
N LYS A 133 -10.77 11.22 2.93
CA LYS A 133 -11.72 11.90 3.80
C LYS A 133 -12.12 10.98 4.95
N ASP A 134 -11.95 11.42 6.19
CA ASP A 134 -12.55 10.76 7.35
C ASP A 134 -13.90 11.42 7.70
N SER A 135 -14.99 10.66 7.56
CA SER A 135 -16.34 11.06 7.97
C SER A 135 -16.80 10.36 9.25
N THR A 136 -15.93 9.59 9.91
CA THR A 136 -16.17 9.04 11.25
C THR A 136 -15.91 10.09 12.33
N GLY A 137 -14.90 10.94 12.12
CA GLY A 137 -14.45 11.96 13.07
C GLY A 137 -13.73 11.38 14.29
N THR A 138 -13.41 10.08 14.29
CA THR A 138 -12.80 9.39 15.43
C THR A 138 -11.38 8.88 15.14
N LEU A 139 -10.93 8.92 13.89
CA LEU A 139 -9.62 8.39 13.52
C LEU A 139 -8.51 9.41 13.79
N SER A 140 -7.34 8.91 14.18
CA SER A 140 -6.16 9.76 14.31
C SER A 140 -5.67 10.23 12.92
N PRO A 141 -5.08 11.43 12.81
CA PRO A 141 -4.48 11.89 11.57
C PRO A 141 -3.42 10.93 11.01
N GLU A 142 -2.67 10.27 11.89
CA GLU A 142 -1.65 9.27 11.52
C GLU A 142 -2.29 8.07 10.82
N LEU A 143 -3.43 7.57 11.33
CA LEU A 143 -4.13 6.44 10.73
C LEU A 143 -4.74 6.79 9.37
N VAL A 144 -5.27 8.01 9.21
CA VAL A 144 -5.77 8.49 7.91
C VAL A 144 -4.61 8.58 6.90
N LYS A 145 -3.47 9.13 7.29
CA LYS A 145 -2.27 9.20 6.45
C LYS A 145 -1.73 7.82 6.09
N LEU A 146 -1.74 6.89 7.03
CA LEU A 146 -1.38 5.49 6.80
C LEU A 146 -2.31 4.82 5.78
N THR A 147 -3.62 5.05 5.91
CA THR A 147 -4.61 4.56 4.94
C THR A 147 -4.33 5.09 3.54
N GLU A 148 -3.97 6.37 3.40
CA GLU A 148 -3.55 6.93 2.12
C GLU A 148 -2.29 6.24 1.58
N ALA A 149 -1.27 6.01 2.43
CA ALA A 149 -0.05 5.32 2.03
C ALA A 149 -0.35 3.89 1.54
N ARG A 150 -1.22 3.15 2.22
CA ARG A 150 -1.68 1.81 1.82
C ARG A 150 -2.41 1.84 0.47
N LEU A 151 -3.28 2.83 0.24
CA LEU A 151 -3.96 3.02 -1.05
C LEU A 151 -2.94 3.28 -2.16
N ARG A 152 -1.99 4.19 -1.95
CA ARG A 152 -0.94 4.51 -2.93
C ARG A 152 -0.08 3.28 -3.27
N ARG A 153 0.37 2.54 -2.26
CA ARG A 153 1.14 1.29 -2.43
C ARG A 153 0.35 0.27 -3.25
N LYS A 154 -0.90 0.00 -2.87
CA LYS A 154 -1.73 -1.01 -3.54
C LYS A 154 -2.03 -0.61 -4.99
N LEU A 155 -2.32 0.66 -5.25
CA LEU A 155 -2.49 1.20 -6.60
C LEU A 155 -1.22 0.98 -7.44
N PHE A 156 -0.06 1.31 -6.89
CA PHE A 156 1.22 1.11 -7.56
C PHE A 156 1.48 -0.38 -7.88
N GLN A 157 1.26 -1.28 -6.91
CA GLN A 157 1.36 -2.73 -7.11
C GLN A 157 0.43 -3.21 -8.23
N ARG A 158 -0.73 -2.58 -8.38
CA ARG A 158 -1.69 -2.87 -9.45
C ARG A 158 -1.31 -2.25 -10.81
N GLY A 159 -0.18 -1.58 -10.90
CA GLY A 159 0.36 -0.97 -12.11
C GLY A 159 -0.17 0.43 -12.37
N ALA A 160 -0.68 1.12 -11.34
CA ALA A 160 -1.05 2.52 -11.45
C ALA A 160 0.19 3.42 -11.36
N GLU A 161 0.23 4.42 -12.23
CA GLU A 161 1.03 5.62 -12.00
C GLU A 161 0.15 6.68 -11.35
N LEU A 162 0.62 7.25 -10.24
CA LEU A 162 -0.14 8.24 -9.50
C LEU A 162 0.11 9.64 -10.06
N ALA A 163 -0.97 10.38 -10.29
CA ALA A 163 -0.90 11.75 -10.71
C ALA A 163 -0.29 12.64 -9.61
N PRO A 164 0.54 13.64 -9.95
CA PRO A 164 1.00 14.64 -9.00
C PRO A 164 -0.20 15.39 -8.39
N ALA A 165 -0.12 15.70 -7.09
CA ALA A 165 -1.22 16.34 -6.36
C ALA A 165 -1.69 17.67 -6.97
N LYS A 166 -0.79 18.42 -7.61
CA LYS A 166 -1.05 19.74 -8.22
C LYS A 166 -1.08 19.71 -9.76
N GLN A 167 -1.26 18.56 -10.38
CA GLN A 167 -1.32 18.46 -11.84
C GLN A 167 -2.58 19.11 -12.41
N SER A 168 -2.43 19.92 -13.44
CA SER A 168 -3.56 20.52 -14.17
C SER A 168 -4.28 19.50 -15.06
N GLU A 169 -5.58 19.73 -15.31
CA GLU A 169 -6.37 18.87 -16.21
C GLU A 169 -5.80 18.84 -17.65
N ALA A 170 -5.19 19.94 -18.10
CA ALA A 170 -4.58 20.05 -19.42
C ALA A 170 -3.32 19.16 -19.54
N GLU A 171 -2.43 19.21 -18.55
CA GLU A 171 -1.23 18.36 -18.50
C GLU A 171 -1.61 16.87 -18.46
N ALA A 172 -2.58 16.52 -17.61
CA ALA A 172 -3.11 15.16 -17.54
C ALA A 172 -3.68 14.70 -18.88
N LYS A 173 -4.48 15.54 -19.55
CA LYS A 173 -5.08 15.22 -20.85
C LYS A 173 -4.00 14.96 -21.90
N ALA A 174 -2.98 15.82 -21.98
CA ALA A 174 -1.88 15.69 -22.92
C ALA A 174 -1.06 14.40 -22.66
N LEU A 175 -0.75 14.10 -21.40
CA LEU A 175 -0.02 12.90 -20.99
C LEU A 175 -0.78 11.63 -21.37
N LEU A 176 -2.07 11.56 -21.04
CA LEU A 176 -2.91 10.38 -21.31
C LEU A 176 -3.11 10.15 -22.80
N ALA A 177 -3.30 11.22 -23.59
CA ALA A 177 -3.41 11.13 -25.03
C ALA A 177 -2.11 10.61 -25.67
N LYS A 178 -0.95 11.13 -25.24
CA LYS A 178 0.37 10.69 -25.73
C LYS A 178 0.65 9.23 -25.41
N ARG A 179 0.29 8.78 -24.19
CA ARG A 179 0.63 7.44 -23.68
C ARG A 179 -0.46 6.40 -23.91
N LYS A 180 -1.65 6.81 -24.40
CA LYS A 180 -2.83 5.96 -24.58
C LYS A 180 -3.21 5.21 -23.29
N LEU A 181 -3.07 5.88 -22.15
CA LEU A 181 -3.38 5.30 -20.84
C LEU A 181 -4.81 5.65 -20.41
N PRO A 182 -5.53 4.71 -19.77
CA PRO A 182 -6.79 5.04 -19.13
C PRO A 182 -6.52 5.85 -17.84
N GLY A 183 -7.25 6.96 -17.69
CA GLY A 183 -7.17 7.84 -16.53
C GLY A 183 -8.38 7.69 -15.61
N TYR A 184 -8.12 7.60 -14.30
CA TYR A 184 -9.14 7.54 -13.25
C TYR A 184 -8.86 8.54 -12.13
N ARG A 185 -9.93 9.08 -11.54
CA ARG A 185 -9.89 9.87 -10.31
C ARG A 185 -10.58 9.04 -9.24
N LEU A 186 -9.87 8.78 -8.15
CA LEU A 186 -10.39 8.06 -6.98
C LEU A 186 -10.52 9.03 -5.82
N LEU A 187 -11.69 9.07 -5.19
CA LEU A 187 -11.95 9.85 -3.99
C LEU A 187 -12.32 8.88 -2.86
N PRO A 188 -11.34 8.47 -2.04
CA PRO A 188 -11.57 7.59 -0.91
C PRO A 188 -12.19 8.36 0.27
N GLU A 189 -13.17 7.73 0.92
CA GLU A 189 -13.82 8.22 2.13
C GLU A 189 -14.03 7.09 3.13
N ILE A 190 -13.57 7.28 4.36
CA ILE A 190 -13.82 6.39 5.48
C ILE A 190 -15.10 6.85 6.17
N ARG A 191 -16.05 5.94 6.36
CA ARG A 191 -17.36 6.20 6.98
C ARG A 191 -17.63 5.18 8.10
N PRO A 192 -18.54 5.49 9.03
CA PRO A 192 -19.04 4.49 9.98
C PRO A 192 -19.62 3.28 9.23
N GLY A 193 -19.22 2.09 9.66
CA GLY A 193 -19.73 0.81 9.17
C GLY A 193 -20.83 0.23 10.05
N SER A 194 -21.31 -0.96 9.69
CA SER A 194 -22.23 -1.73 10.54
C SER A 194 -21.55 -2.20 11.82
N ALA A 195 -22.34 -2.38 12.90
CA ALA A 195 -21.87 -2.94 14.17
C ALA A 195 -20.64 -2.23 14.78
N GLY A 196 -20.53 -0.91 14.59
CA GLY A 196 -19.40 -0.14 15.09
C GLY A 196 -18.11 -0.30 14.27
N GLY A 197 -18.18 -0.98 13.13
CA GLY A 197 -17.06 -1.14 12.20
C GLY A 197 -16.79 0.08 11.32
N LEU A 198 -15.98 -0.14 10.27
CA LEU A 198 -15.62 0.87 9.28
C LEU A 198 -16.08 0.46 7.89
N LYS A 199 -16.41 1.46 7.08
CA LYS A 199 -16.65 1.33 5.64
C LYS A 199 -15.69 2.23 4.89
N LEU A 200 -15.00 1.68 3.89
CA LEU A 200 -14.20 2.44 2.93
C LEU A 200 -14.97 2.55 1.62
N SER A 201 -15.37 3.78 1.28
CA SER A 201 -16.06 4.13 0.04
C SER A 201 -15.05 4.76 -0.93
N VAL A 202 -14.97 4.29 -2.17
CA VAL A 202 -14.09 4.83 -3.21
C VAL A 202 -14.95 5.26 -4.38
N VAL A 203 -15.17 6.57 -4.51
CA VAL A 203 -15.81 7.13 -5.71
C VAL A 203 -14.81 7.10 -6.85
N CYS A 204 -15.23 6.54 -7.98
CA CYS A 204 -14.41 6.42 -9.18
C CYS A 204 -14.99 7.26 -10.32
N MET A 205 -14.14 8.08 -10.92
CA MET A 205 -14.48 8.93 -12.06
C MET A 205 -13.43 8.73 -13.16
N ARG A 206 -13.76 9.11 -14.39
CA ARG A 206 -12.72 9.33 -15.41
C ARG A 206 -11.73 10.39 -14.93
N TYR A 207 -10.57 10.44 -15.54
CA TYR A 207 -9.61 11.51 -15.32
C TYR A 207 -8.88 11.82 -16.65
N PRO A 208 -8.66 13.10 -16.99
CA PRO A 208 -8.99 14.30 -16.22
C PRO A 208 -10.47 14.73 -16.26
N GLY A 209 -11.29 14.17 -17.15
CA GLY A 209 -12.73 14.47 -17.22
C GLY A 209 -13.46 14.09 -15.93
N LYS A 210 -14.65 14.62 -15.68
CA LYS A 210 -15.39 14.42 -14.41
C LYS A 210 -16.59 13.48 -14.55
N GLN A 211 -16.55 12.56 -15.53
CA GLN A 211 -17.60 11.57 -15.68
C GLN A 211 -17.52 10.56 -14.52
N LEU A 212 -18.56 10.53 -13.69
CA LEU A 212 -18.73 9.52 -12.66
C LEU A 212 -18.88 8.13 -13.30
N LEU A 213 -18.09 7.17 -12.82
CA LEU A 213 -18.19 5.77 -13.22
C LEU A 213 -18.97 4.94 -12.19
N GLY A 214 -18.86 5.29 -10.91
CA GLY A 214 -19.59 4.68 -9.82
C GLY A 214 -18.82 4.77 -8.50
N THR A 215 -19.26 3.98 -7.52
CA THR A 215 -18.66 3.92 -6.19
C THR A 215 -18.48 2.47 -5.81
N VAL A 216 -17.30 2.13 -5.28
CA VAL A 216 -17.03 0.84 -4.64
C VAL A 216 -17.10 1.05 -3.13
N GLU A 217 -17.78 0.17 -2.41
CA GLU A 217 -17.87 0.23 -0.94
C GLU A 217 -17.52 -1.14 -0.35
N VAL A 218 -16.52 -1.15 0.53
CA VAL A 218 -16.14 -2.32 1.32
C VAL A 218 -16.30 -1.99 2.79
N GLN A 219 -16.65 -2.98 3.62
CA GLN A 219 -16.86 -2.76 5.05
C GLN A 219 -16.35 -3.94 5.88
N GLY A 220 -15.97 -3.64 7.11
CA GLY A 220 -15.54 -4.63 8.10
C GLY A 220 -15.91 -4.17 9.50
N ALA A 221 -16.01 -5.12 10.42
CA ALA A 221 -16.31 -4.89 11.84
C ALA A 221 -15.47 -5.84 12.70
N ASP A 222 -15.63 -5.75 14.02
CA ASP A 222 -15.02 -6.67 14.99
C ASP A 222 -13.48 -6.67 15.03
N ALA A 223 -12.85 -5.54 14.68
CA ALA A 223 -11.41 -5.32 14.81
C ALA A 223 -11.11 -3.84 15.07
N GLU A 224 -9.88 -3.55 15.50
CA GLU A 224 -9.42 -2.17 15.68
C GLU A 224 -9.42 -1.42 14.34
N PRO A 225 -9.66 -0.09 14.34
CA PRO A 225 -9.72 0.73 13.12
C PRO A 225 -8.53 0.54 12.16
N GLY A 226 -7.33 0.39 12.71
CA GLY A 226 -6.09 0.15 11.96
C GLY A 226 -6.12 -1.14 11.15
N ASP A 227 -6.47 -2.25 11.79
CA ASP A 227 -6.57 -3.56 11.17
C ASP A 227 -7.72 -3.64 10.16
N LEU A 228 -8.85 -3.01 10.47
CA LEU A 228 -9.94 -2.87 9.52
C LEU A 228 -9.46 -2.17 8.25
N LEU A 229 -8.77 -1.04 8.36
CA LEU A 229 -8.28 -0.29 7.19
C LEU A 229 -7.17 -1.05 6.45
N ALA A 230 -6.32 -1.81 7.15
CA ALA A 230 -5.34 -2.70 6.54
C ALA A 230 -6.00 -3.77 5.66
N ALA A 231 -7.15 -4.32 6.07
CA ALA A 231 -7.92 -5.30 5.30
C ALA A 231 -8.77 -4.66 4.19
N LEU A 232 -9.39 -3.50 4.45
CA LEU A 232 -10.33 -2.86 3.53
C LEU A 232 -9.64 -2.22 2.33
N VAL A 233 -8.46 -1.62 2.51
CA VAL A 233 -7.72 -0.97 1.42
C VAL A 233 -7.44 -1.91 0.24
N PRO A 234 -6.80 -3.09 0.42
CA PRO A 234 -6.53 -3.99 -0.70
C PRO A 234 -7.83 -4.46 -1.36
N GLN A 235 -8.87 -4.75 -0.58
CA GLN A 235 -10.17 -5.15 -1.11
C GLN A 235 -10.78 -4.05 -1.98
N ALA A 236 -10.81 -2.80 -1.50
CA ALA A 236 -11.37 -1.66 -2.22
C ALA A 236 -10.68 -1.44 -3.57
N ILE A 237 -9.34 -1.54 -3.61
CA ILE A 237 -8.58 -1.34 -4.85
C ILE A 237 -8.79 -2.51 -5.82
N GLU A 238 -8.82 -3.76 -5.37
CA GLU A 238 -9.08 -4.89 -6.27
C GLU A 238 -10.51 -4.85 -6.84
N GLU A 239 -11.51 -4.53 -6.02
CA GLU A 239 -12.89 -4.36 -6.49
C GLU A 239 -13.03 -3.18 -7.46
N THR A 240 -12.32 -2.07 -7.22
CA THR A 240 -12.25 -0.93 -8.14
C THR A 240 -11.61 -1.34 -9.47
N ALA A 241 -10.45 -2.02 -9.42
CA ALA A 241 -9.74 -2.49 -10.59
C ALA A 241 -10.57 -3.48 -11.43
N ALA A 242 -11.30 -4.39 -10.77
CA ALA A 242 -12.20 -5.34 -11.40
C ALA A 242 -13.39 -4.63 -12.06
N SER A 243 -14.07 -3.75 -11.32
CA SER A 243 -15.25 -3.00 -11.79
C SER A 243 -14.97 -2.16 -13.03
N TYR A 244 -13.79 -1.55 -13.09
CA TYR A 244 -13.41 -0.65 -14.18
C TYR A 244 -12.39 -1.23 -15.16
N LYS A 245 -12.20 -2.57 -15.11
CA LYS A 245 -11.42 -3.37 -16.05
C LYS A 245 -9.99 -2.85 -16.24
N TRP A 246 -9.28 -2.62 -15.15
CA TRP A 246 -7.85 -2.28 -15.17
C TRP A 246 -7.07 -3.51 -15.64
N LYS A 247 -6.91 -3.58 -16.98
CA LYS A 247 -6.24 -4.66 -17.70
C LYS A 247 -4.73 -4.57 -17.65
#